data_AF-A0A9X9ESV6-F1
#
_entry.id   AF-A0A9X9ESV6-F1
#
_cell.length_a   1.000
_cell.length_b   1.000
_cell.length_c   1.000
_cell.angle_alpha   90.00
_cell.angle_beta   90.00
_cell.angle_gamma   90.00
#
_symmetry.space_group_name_H-M   'P 1'
#
loop_
_entity.id
_entity.type
_entity.pdbx_description
1 polymer ?
#
loop_
_entity_poly.entity_id
_entity_poly.type
_entity_poly.pdbx_seq_one_letter_code
_entity_poly.pdbx_strand_id
1 'polypeptide(L)'
;MSFTNLKELIELAEQEKTTISELMIKTEIQQKGCSRETIIDKMSEQFTVMEEAVRRGTMNPVMSRTGLTGGDGNRLYQYAQNGNSFVNPKTLNAAANALAVSEVNAAMGRIVATPTAGSAGILPAVLVHALDSGKFTREQLVQSIFTASALGLVVANKASISGAAGGCQAEIGSATAMAAGTLVELAGGTPMKVENAVGIALKNSLGLVCDPVAGLVEIPCIIRNGLHAITAQAAADMALAGIASVIPPDEVIHVMHEVGQQMPESLRETGIGGLAGTPTGQKLKKQILNEKTSGCGPAKYQSAYEIIGPVMVGPSSSHTAGAVRIGNIARQLLNENPVYAKFSLMGSFAETYQGHGTDLALLAGVLGLSTMDDGIPNSKEIAEENGLQYEFTKRVLGSYHPNTVLVELTGFTRTVKVLASSLGGGKVEVQEFDEYPFKFSGERPTLVIRHSDQKGVIAELSEILYQKGFNIARMANERSKINGAAITICEIDNTIEGTLLSLLKREIPTIDEIVLVQTM
;
A
#
# COMPACT_ATOMS: atom_id res chain seq x y z
N MET A 1 19.81 -1.06 8.11
CA MET A 1 20.27 -0.35 6.89
C MET A 1 19.06 0.10 6.09
N SER A 2 19.14 1.21 5.36
CA SER A 2 18.13 1.57 4.35
C SER A 2 18.74 1.32 2.98
N PHE A 3 18.13 0.43 2.18
CA PHE A 3 18.55 0.22 0.80
C PHE A 3 18.14 1.45 -0.01
N THR A 4 19.11 2.30 -0.29
CA THR A 4 18.89 3.54 -1.04
C THR A 4 19.54 3.51 -2.40
N ASN A 5 20.54 2.66 -2.63
CA ASN A 5 21.32 2.63 -3.87
C ASN A 5 21.46 1.20 -4.36
N LEU A 6 21.17 0.95 -5.64
CA LEU A 6 21.23 -0.40 -6.19
C LEU A 6 22.69 -0.86 -6.22
N LYS A 7 23.62 -0.01 -6.67
CA LYS A 7 25.04 -0.32 -6.66
C LYS A 7 25.54 -0.78 -5.28
N GLU A 8 25.17 -0.09 -4.20
CA GLU A 8 25.57 -0.48 -2.84
C GLU A 8 24.96 -1.83 -2.42
N LEU A 9 23.69 -2.08 -2.78
CA LEU A 9 23.03 -3.36 -2.51
C LEU A 9 23.73 -4.51 -3.24
N ILE A 10 24.13 -4.30 -4.49
CA ILE A 10 24.85 -5.28 -5.32
C ILE A 10 26.26 -5.53 -4.78
N GLU A 11 27.02 -4.46 -4.51
CA GLU A 11 28.36 -4.56 -3.94
C GLU A 11 28.35 -5.30 -2.60
N LEU A 12 27.36 -5.04 -1.74
CA LEU A 12 27.20 -5.75 -0.48
C LEU A 12 26.90 -7.23 -0.68
N ALA A 13 26.02 -7.58 -1.62
CA ALA A 13 25.70 -8.98 -1.94
C ALA A 13 26.92 -9.75 -2.44
N GLU A 14 27.73 -9.12 -3.29
CA GLU A 14 28.97 -9.71 -3.82
C GLU A 14 30.04 -9.85 -2.73
N GLN A 15 30.22 -8.83 -1.88
CA GLN A 15 31.17 -8.85 -0.76
C GLN A 15 30.82 -9.93 0.26
N GLU A 16 29.55 -10.06 0.64
CA GLU A 16 29.06 -11.09 1.57
C GLU A 16 28.89 -12.47 0.91
N LYS A 17 29.08 -12.58 -0.41
CA LYS A 17 28.84 -13.80 -1.21
C LYS A 17 27.45 -14.40 -0.93
N THR A 18 26.44 -13.54 -0.93
CA THR A 18 25.06 -13.89 -0.58
C THR A 18 24.08 -13.34 -1.61
N THR A 19 22.82 -13.75 -1.53
CA THR A 19 21.77 -13.25 -2.43
C THR A 19 21.18 -11.95 -1.89
N ILE A 20 20.57 -11.16 -2.78
CA ILE A 20 19.85 -9.94 -2.41
C ILE A 20 18.67 -10.29 -1.49
N SER A 21 17.97 -11.40 -1.78
CA SER A 21 16.94 -11.96 -0.89
C SER A 21 17.44 -12.20 0.53
N GLU A 22 18.63 -12.79 0.71
CA GLU A 22 19.18 -13.06 2.03
C GLU A 22 19.58 -11.77 2.78
N LEU A 23 20.13 -10.78 2.08
CA LEU A 23 20.40 -9.45 2.65
C LEU A 23 19.13 -8.77 3.15
N MET A 24 18.04 -8.86 2.38
CA MET A 24 16.75 -8.29 2.76
C MET A 24 16.17 -9.01 3.98
N ILE A 25 16.24 -10.35 4.04
CA ILE A 25 15.79 -11.12 5.21
C ILE A 25 16.58 -10.71 6.47
N LYS A 26 17.92 -10.63 6.39
CA LYS A 26 18.76 -10.15 7.51
C LYS A 26 18.37 -8.74 7.95
N THR A 27 18.07 -7.86 7.00
CA THR A 27 17.65 -6.48 7.27
C THR A 27 16.31 -6.43 7.99
N GLU A 28 15.32 -7.23 7.55
CA GLU A 28 14.02 -7.33 8.22
C GLU A 28 14.13 -7.88 9.64
N ILE A 29 14.96 -8.91 9.87
CA ILE A 29 15.23 -9.46 11.21
C ILE A 29 15.79 -8.36 12.12
N GLN A 30 16.77 -7.60 11.64
CA GLN A 30 17.40 -6.54 12.41
C GLN A 30 16.44 -5.38 12.71
N GLN A 31 15.62 -4.97 11.74
CA GLN A 31 14.71 -3.84 11.91
C GLN A 31 13.50 -4.16 12.80
N LYS A 32 12.98 -5.38 12.73
CA LYS A 32 11.76 -5.79 13.45
C LYS A 32 12.01 -6.55 14.73
N GLY A 33 13.23 -7.06 14.94
CA GLY A 33 13.57 -7.88 16.10
C GLY A 33 12.79 -9.20 16.18
N CYS A 34 12.29 -9.71 15.05
CA CYS A 34 11.53 -10.96 14.98
C CYS A 34 12.34 -12.10 14.34
N SER A 35 11.88 -13.34 14.51
CA SER A 35 12.60 -14.52 14.00
C SER A 35 12.53 -14.60 12.48
N ARG A 36 13.51 -15.30 11.89
CA ARG A 36 13.53 -15.59 10.44
C ARG A 36 12.26 -16.31 9.98
N GLU A 37 11.80 -17.28 10.77
CA GLU A 37 10.61 -18.08 10.50
C GLU A 37 9.37 -17.18 10.38
N THR A 38 9.14 -16.28 11.36
CA THR A 38 8.02 -15.33 11.32
C THR A 38 8.05 -14.42 10.08
N ILE A 39 9.24 -13.99 9.66
CA ILE A 39 9.40 -13.17 8.44
C ILE A 39 9.09 -13.98 7.18
N ILE A 40 9.55 -15.23 7.10
CA ILE A 40 9.29 -16.09 5.94
C ILE A 40 7.82 -16.49 5.88
N ASP A 41 7.20 -16.83 7.00
CA ASP A 41 5.80 -17.23 7.08
C ASP A 41 4.87 -16.11 6.61
N LYS A 42 5.11 -14.87 7.07
CA LYS A 42 4.34 -13.71 6.61
C LYS A 42 4.50 -13.46 5.11
N MET A 43 5.70 -13.69 4.55
CA MET A 43 5.91 -13.59 3.10
C MET A 43 5.23 -14.74 2.34
N SER A 44 5.19 -15.93 2.93
CA SER A 44 4.49 -17.10 2.39
C SER A 44 2.98 -16.86 2.32
N GLU A 45 2.38 -16.23 3.35
CA GLU A 45 0.99 -15.78 3.34
C GLU A 45 0.72 -14.79 2.19
N GLN A 46 1.61 -13.80 1.99
CA GLN A 46 1.49 -12.88 0.86
C GLN A 46 1.52 -13.61 -0.48
N PHE A 47 2.42 -14.58 -0.65
CA PHE A 47 2.47 -15.38 -1.87
C PHE A 47 1.21 -16.22 -2.08
N THR A 48 0.60 -16.74 -1.01
CA THR A 48 -0.71 -17.43 -1.09
C THR A 48 -1.78 -16.51 -1.64
N VAL A 49 -1.90 -15.28 -1.13
CA VAL A 49 -2.88 -14.30 -1.65
C VAL A 49 -2.59 -13.94 -3.11
N MET A 50 -1.31 -13.79 -3.49
CA MET A 50 -0.91 -13.54 -4.87
C MET A 50 -1.38 -14.67 -5.81
N GLU A 51 -1.16 -15.93 -5.41
CA GLU A 51 -1.60 -17.09 -6.16
C GLU A 51 -3.12 -17.17 -6.28
N GLU A 52 -3.84 -16.99 -5.17
CA GLU A 52 -5.31 -16.99 -5.14
C GLU A 52 -5.90 -15.93 -6.09
N ALA A 53 -5.35 -14.72 -6.09
CA ALA A 53 -5.79 -13.65 -6.99
C ALA A 53 -5.58 -14.02 -8.47
N VAL A 54 -4.43 -14.63 -8.81
CA VAL A 54 -4.17 -15.14 -10.18
C VAL A 54 -5.18 -16.21 -10.55
N ARG A 55 -5.38 -17.22 -9.70
CA ARG A 55 -6.32 -18.33 -10.00
C ARG A 55 -7.75 -17.83 -10.14
N ARG A 56 -8.20 -16.93 -9.26
CA ARG A 56 -9.56 -16.38 -9.29
C ARG A 56 -9.89 -15.74 -10.63
N GLY A 57 -9.06 -14.83 -11.13
CA GLY A 57 -9.32 -14.11 -12.38
C GLY A 57 -8.99 -14.88 -13.66
N THR A 58 -8.13 -15.91 -13.60
CA THR A 58 -7.85 -16.77 -14.76
C THR A 58 -8.86 -17.90 -14.92
N MET A 59 -9.38 -18.46 -13.83
CA MET A 59 -10.35 -19.57 -13.87
C MET A 59 -11.76 -19.08 -14.19
N ASN A 60 -12.16 -17.91 -13.68
CA ASN A 60 -13.49 -17.33 -13.90
C ASN A 60 -13.37 -15.87 -14.33
N PRO A 61 -14.26 -15.36 -15.20
CA PRO A 61 -14.34 -13.94 -15.49
C PRO A 61 -14.64 -13.14 -14.22
N VAL A 62 -13.85 -12.08 -13.97
CA VAL A 62 -14.06 -11.15 -12.86
C VAL A 62 -14.34 -9.76 -13.43
N MET A 63 -15.47 -9.18 -13.05
CA MET A 63 -15.91 -7.87 -13.53
C MET A 63 -15.57 -6.78 -12.51
N SER A 64 -15.04 -5.66 -12.99
CA SER A 64 -14.84 -4.45 -12.19
C SER A 64 -16.17 -3.95 -11.59
N ARG A 65 -16.07 -3.18 -10.49
CA ARG A 65 -17.26 -2.59 -9.84
C ARG A 65 -18.02 -1.63 -10.76
N THR A 66 -17.34 -0.99 -11.69
CA THR A 66 -17.97 -0.09 -12.67
C THR A 66 -18.60 -0.83 -13.84
N GLY A 67 -18.22 -2.08 -14.07
CA GLY A 67 -18.62 -2.88 -15.23
C GLY A 67 -17.94 -2.47 -16.54
N LEU A 68 -16.98 -1.53 -16.53
CA LEU A 68 -16.27 -1.11 -17.75
C LEU A 68 -15.22 -2.11 -18.21
N THR A 69 -14.55 -2.75 -17.26
CA THR A 69 -13.49 -3.73 -17.50
C THR A 69 -13.78 -5.05 -16.79
N GLY A 70 -13.17 -6.13 -17.26
CA GLY A 70 -13.26 -7.44 -16.62
C GLY A 70 -13.36 -8.62 -17.57
N GLY A 71 -12.92 -9.78 -17.08
CA GLY A 71 -12.94 -11.05 -17.79
C GLY A 71 -11.88 -11.20 -18.88
N ASP A 72 -11.02 -10.21 -19.09
CA ASP A 72 -9.93 -10.24 -20.08
C ASP A 72 -8.79 -11.17 -19.61
N GLY A 73 -8.56 -11.30 -18.30
CA GLY A 73 -7.61 -12.27 -17.76
C GLY A 73 -7.99 -13.70 -18.10
N ASN A 74 -9.24 -14.08 -17.80
CA ASN A 74 -9.81 -15.36 -18.21
C ASN A 74 -9.82 -15.52 -19.73
N ARG A 75 -10.26 -14.51 -20.48
CA ARG A 75 -10.32 -14.57 -21.95
C ARG A 75 -8.95 -14.83 -22.56
N LEU A 76 -7.91 -14.14 -22.09
CA LEU A 76 -6.55 -14.31 -22.59
C LEU A 76 -5.98 -15.68 -22.20
N TYR A 77 -6.28 -16.16 -20.98
CA TYR A 77 -5.89 -17.49 -20.53
C TYR A 77 -6.49 -18.60 -21.40
N GLN A 78 -7.78 -18.49 -21.75
CA GLN A 78 -8.43 -19.43 -22.67
C GLN A 78 -7.87 -19.32 -24.10
N TYR A 79 -7.60 -18.10 -24.58
CA TYR A 79 -7.00 -17.89 -25.89
C TYR A 79 -5.61 -18.52 -26.02
N ALA A 80 -4.77 -18.43 -24.98
CA ALA A 80 -3.44 -19.04 -24.96
C ALA A 80 -3.51 -20.57 -25.12
N GLN A 81 -4.51 -21.22 -24.51
CA GLN A 81 -4.70 -22.67 -24.63
C GLN A 81 -5.05 -23.13 -26.05
N ASN A 82 -5.65 -22.26 -26.87
CA ASN A 82 -6.03 -22.56 -28.25
C ASN A 82 -4.83 -22.58 -29.23
N GLY A 83 -3.63 -22.18 -28.79
CA GLY A 83 -2.38 -22.38 -29.53
C GLY A 83 -2.12 -21.50 -30.77
N ASN A 84 -3.04 -20.59 -31.12
CA ASN A 84 -2.95 -19.73 -32.32
C ASN A 84 -2.35 -18.34 -32.05
N SER A 85 -1.56 -18.19 -30.98
CA SER A 85 -1.03 -16.89 -30.54
C SER A 85 0.32 -16.54 -31.17
N PHE A 86 0.55 -15.26 -31.46
CA PHE A 86 1.86 -14.75 -31.93
C PHE A 86 2.95 -14.84 -30.84
N VAL A 87 2.57 -14.58 -29.59
CA VAL A 87 3.41 -14.81 -28.41
C VAL A 87 3.29 -16.28 -28.03
N ASN A 88 4.39 -16.90 -27.57
CA ASN A 88 4.35 -18.28 -27.10
C ASN A 88 3.21 -18.45 -26.06
N PRO A 89 2.34 -19.46 -26.18
CA PRO A 89 1.21 -19.68 -25.26
C PRO A 89 1.57 -19.66 -23.78
N LYS A 90 2.72 -20.23 -23.39
CA LYS A 90 3.15 -20.26 -21.99
C LYS A 90 3.49 -18.84 -21.51
N THR A 91 4.29 -18.10 -22.28
CA THR A 91 4.58 -16.69 -22.00
C THR A 91 3.31 -15.83 -21.95
N LEU A 92 2.34 -16.11 -22.83
CA LEU A 92 1.06 -15.39 -22.86
C LEU A 92 0.24 -15.60 -21.59
N ASN A 93 0.38 -16.75 -20.91
CA ASN A 93 -0.25 -16.98 -19.61
C ASN A 93 0.27 -16.01 -18.54
N ALA A 94 1.52 -15.54 -18.61
CA ALA A 94 2.00 -14.51 -17.67
C ALA A 94 1.23 -13.20 -17.85
N ALA A 95 0.94 -12.78 -19.09
CA ALA A 95 0.06 -11.63 -19.31
C ALA A 95 -1.37 -11.89 -18.81
N ALA A 96 -1.92 -13.08 -19.06
CA ALA A 96 -3.25 -13.45 -18.58
C ALA A 96 -3.35 -13.41 -17.05
N ASN A 97 -2.34 -13.93 -16.35
CA ASN A 97 -2.23 -13.88 -14.90
C ASN A 97 -2.21 -12.44 -14.38
N ALA A 98 -1.49 -11.54 -15.04
CA ALA A 98 -1.38 -10.14 -14.62
C ALA A 98 -2.71 -9.38 -14.83
N LEU A 99 -3.37 -9.60 -15.96
CA LEU A 99 -4.72 -9.09 -16.22
C LEU A 99 -5.70 -9.58 -15.14
N ALA A 100 -5.69 -10.88 -14.85
CA ALA A 100 -6.55 -11.50 -13.86
C ALA A 100 -6.43 -10.86 -12.46
N VAL A 101 -5.20 -10.65 -11.98
CA VAL A 101 -4.98 -10.00 -10.68
C VAL A 101 -5.46 -8.55 -10.69
N SER A 102 -5.19 -7.79 -11.77
CA SER A 102 -5.67 -6.42 -11.89
C SER A 102 -7.20 -6.32 -11.95
N GLU A 103 -7.87 -7.30 -12.57
CA GLU A 103 -9.34 -7.40 -12.58
C GLU A 103 -9.90 -7.76 -11.20
N VAL A 104 -9.25 -8.67 -10.47
CA VAL A 104 -9.58 -8.96 -9.06
C VAL A 104 -9.44 -7.70 -8.21
N ASN A 105 -8.38 -6.91 -8.40
CA ASN A 105 -8.22 -5.62 -7.73
C ASN A 105 -9.36 -4.64 -8.07
N ALA A 106 -9.68 -4.46 -9.36
CA ALA A 106 -10.75 -3.58 -9.82
C ALA A 106 -12.16 -4.01 -9.35
N ALA A 107 -12.34 -5.29 -9.04
CA ALA A 107 -13.55 -5.86 -8.46
C ALA A 107 -13.62 -5.76 -6.93
N MET A 108 -12.68 -5.06 -6.29
CA MET A 108 -12.53 -5.04 -4.83
C MET A 108 -12.34 -6.46 -4.24
N GLY A 109 -11.51 -7.27 -4.89
CA GLY A 109 -11.02 -8.53 -4.34
C GLY A 109 -9.72 -8.34 -3.56
N ARG A 110 -9.33 -9.37 -2.81
CA ARG A 110 -8.08 -9.40 -2.05
C ARG A 110 -6.87 -9.56 -2.97
N ILE A 111 -5.89 -8.66 -2.84
CA ILE A 111 -4.62 -8.65 -3.58
C ILE A 111 -3.44 -8.26 -2.69
N VAL A 112 -2.23 -8.37 -3.22
CA VAL A 112 -1.00 -7.83 -2.61
C VAL A 112 -0.45 -6.70 -3.48
N ALA A 113 -0.29 -5.50 -2.92
CA ALA A 113 0.31 -4.39 -3.66
C ALA A 113 1.80 -4.64 -3.97
N THR A 114 2.21 -4.38 -5.22
CA THR A 114 3.59 -4.65 -5.69
C THR A 114 4.08 -3.63 -6.76
N PRO A 115 4.60 -2.44 -6.39
CA PRO A 115 4.55 -1.84 -5.06
C PRO A 115 3.26 -1.06 -4.78
N THR A 116 2.40 -0.84 -5.79
CA THR A 116 1.07 -0.27 -5.58
C THR A 116 -0.02 -1.25 -6.01
N ALA A 117 -1.26 -0.96 -5.63
CA ALA A 117 -2.41 -1.75 -6.08
C ALA A 117 -2.58 -1.67 -7.62
N GLY A 118 -2.21 -0.53 -8.23
CA GLY A 118 -2.29 -0.33 -9.68
C GLY A 118 -1.29 -1.17 -10.49
N SER A 119 -0.19 -1.58 -9.88
CA SER A 119 0.82 -2.47 -10.50
C SER A 119 0.81 -3.89 -9.92
N ALA A 120 -0.20 -4.22 -9.10
CA ALA A 120 -0.25 -5.46 -8.32
C ALA A 120 -0.28 -6.74 -9.16
N GLY A 121 -0.53 -6.67 -10.47
CA GLY A 121 -0.60 -7.84 -11.34
C GLY A 121 0.76 -8.39 -11.77
N ILE A 122 1.80 -7.54 -11.85
CA ILE A 122 3.05 -7.92 -12.55
C ILE A 122 3.85 -8.97 -11.79
N LEU A 123 4.18 -8.71 -10.51
CA LEU A 123 5.01 -9.64 -9.73
C LEU A 123 4.29 -10.97 -9.46
N PRO A 124 3.02 -11.01 -9.01
CA PRO A 124 2.27 -12.26 -8.87
C PRO A 124 2.22 -13.08 -10.15
N ALA A 125 2.00 -12.41 -11.28
CA ALA A 125 1.87 -13.09 -12.56
C ALA A 125 3.12 -13.84 -12.97
N VAL A 126 4.29 -13.22 -12.84
CA VAL A 126 5.56 -13.87 -13.22
C VAL A 126 5.96 -14.96 -12.24
N LEU A 127 5.66 -14.81 -10.94
CA LEU A 127 5.99 -15.82 -9.92
C LEU A 127 5.05 -17.03 -10.01
N VAL A 128 3.75 -16.83 -10.21
CA VAL A 128 2.80 -17.94 -10.43
C VAL A 128 3.09 -18.63 -11.76
N HIS A 129 3.46 -17.88 -12.81
CA HIS A 129 3.94 -18.49 -14.05
C HIS A 129 5.22 -19.32 -13.84
N ALA A 130 6.15 -18.85 -13.00
CA ALA A 130 7.35 -19.62 -12.63
C ALA A 130 6.99 -20.88 -11.82
N LEU A 131 6.02 -20.80 -10.90
CA LEU A 131 5.46 -21.96 -10.18
C LEU A 131 4.87 -22.99 -11.15
N ASP A 132 4.01 -22.55 -12.06
CA ASP A 132 3.32 -23.39 -13.05
C ASP A 132 4.27 -24.08 -14.03
N SER A 133 5.49 -23.55 -14.18
CA SER A 133 6.51 -24.18 -15.01
C SER A 133 7.05 -25.49 -14.43
N GLY A 134 6.84 -25.74 -13.13
CA GLY A 134 7.37 -26.89 -12.39
C GLY A 134 8.89 -26.85 -12.13
N LYS A 135 9.57 -25.74 -12.50
CA LYS A 135 11.02 -25.59 -12.36
C LYS A 135 11.47 -25.09 -10.98
N PHE A 136 10.59 -24.44 -10.23
CA PHE A 136 10.90 -23.78 -8.97
C PHE A 136 9.95 -24.25 -7.87
N THR A 137 10.46 -24.41 -6.66
CA THR A 137 9.63 -24.74 -5.49
C THR A 137 8.94 -23.50 -4.93
N ARG A 138 7.87 -23.69 -4.15
CA ARG A 138 7.18 -22.59 -3.47
C ARG A 138 8.13 -21.81 -2.58
N GLU A 139 9.02 -22.49 -1.87
CA GLU A 139 9.98 -21.88 -0.94
C GLU A 139 10.95 -20.96 -1.68
N GLN A 140 11.43 -21.37 -2.86
CA GLN A 140 12.28 -20.53 -3.71
C GLN A 140 11.55 -19.27 -4.17
N LEU A 141 10.26 -19.38 -4.52
CA LEU A 141 9.45 -18.24 -4.92
C LEU A 141 9.23 -17.28 -3.76
N VAL A 142 8.85 -17.79 -2.58
CA VAL A 142 8.70 -16.98 -1.35
C VAL A 142 9.99 -16.24 -1.03
N GLN A 143 11.14 -16.92 -1.12
CA GLN A 143 12.44 -16.28 -0.89
C GLN A 143 12.74 -15.19 -1.93
N SER A 144 12.38 -15.41 -3.19
CA SER A 144 12.62 -14.44 -4.28
C SER A 144 11.80 -13.14 -4.15
N ILE A 145 10.70 -13.15 -3.39
CA ILE A 145 9.91 -11.93 -3.11
C ILE A 145 10.72 -10.95 -2.25
N PHE A 146 11.65 -11.42 -1.42
CA PHE A 146 12.58 -10.55 -0.70
C PHE A 146 13.53 -9.81 -1.65
N THR A 147 13.91 -10.41 -2.78
CA THR A 147 14.63 -9.72 -3.86
C THR A 147 13.79 -8.58 -4.42
N ALA A 148 12.53 -8.85 -4.75
CA ALA A 148 11.60 -7.83 -5.27
C ALA A 148 11.46 -6.67 -4.29
N SER A 149 11.35 -7.00 -3.00
CA SER A 149 11.25 -6.03 -1.90
C SER A 149 12.46 -5.11 -1.82
N ALA A 150 13.68 -5.67 -1.86
CA ALA A 150 14.91 -4.88 -1.80
C ALA A 150 15.05 -3.94 -3.00
N LEU A 151 14.75 -4.44 -4.20
CA LEU A 151 14.78 -3.65 -5.43
C LEU A 151 13.75 -2.51 -5.38
N GLY A 152 12.53 -2.79 -4.93
CA GLY A 152 11.50 -1.76 -4.79
C GLY A 152 11.83 -0.74 -3.71
N LEU A 153 12.49 -1.13 -2.61
CA LEU A 153 12.97 -0.18 -1.58
C LEU A 153 14.00 0.80 -2.17
N VAL A 154 14.94 0.32 -2.98
CA VAL A 154 15.90 1.18 -3.67
C VAL A 154 15.17 2.20 -4.55
N VAL A 155 14.20 1.75 -5.36
CA VAL A 155 13.44 2.64 -6.25
C VAL A 155 12.62 3.64 -5.45
N ALA A 156 11.92 3.20 -4.41
CA ALA A 156 11.06 4.05 -3.59
C ALA A 156 11.81 5.07 -2.73
N ASN A 157 13.08 4.81 -2.42
CA ASN A 157 13.93 5.73 -1.67
C ASN A 157 14.67 6.74 -2.56
N LYS A 158 14.94 6.39 -3.83
CA LYS A 158 15.58 7.30 -4.80
C LYS A 158 14.60 8.08 -5.67
N ALA A 159 13.42 7.52 -5.91
CA ALA A 159 12.37 8.08 -6.74
C ALA A 159 11.02 7.88 -6.05
N SER A 160 9.95 8.41 -6.67
CA SER A 160 8.60 8.08 -6.21
C SER A 160 8.18 6.73 -6.80
N ILE A 161 7.35 5.99 -6.07
CA ILE A 161 6.57 4.84 -6.57
C ILE A 161 5.08 5.17 -6.73
N SER A 162 4.71 6.46 -6.64
CA SER A 162 3.32 6.92 -6.76
C SER A 162 3.02 7.39 -8.18
N GLY A 163 1.91 6.90 -8.75
CA GLY A 163 1.42 7.29 -10.07
C GLY A 163 1.14 8.80 -10.16
N ALA A 164 0.51 9.35 -9.13
CA ALA A 164 0.20 10.77 -9.01
C ALA A 164 1.45 11.66 -8.92
N ALA A 165 2.55 11.15 -8.38
CA ALA A 165 3.79 11.93 -8.25
C ALA A 165 4.74 11.75 -9.44
N GLY A 166 4.86 10.52 -9.96
CA GLY A 166 5.89 10.15 -10.94
C GLY A 166 5.38 9.60 -12.27
N GLY A 167 4.07 9.52 -12.49
CA GLY A 167 3.47 8.81 -13.62
C GLY A 167 3.49 7.29 -13.45
N CYS A 168 2.92 6.53 -14.38
CA CYS A 168 2.88 5.07 -14.26
C CYS A 168 4.25 4.41 -14.40
N GLN A 169 5.27 5.12 -14.88
CA GLN A 169 6.66 4.66 -14.78
C GLN A 169 7.07 4.39 -13.32
N ALA A 170 6.56 5.19 -12.37
CA ALA A 170 6.83 5.04 -10.95
C ALA A 170 6.16 3.78 -10.37
N GLU A 171 5.00 3.38 -10.88
CA GLU A 171 4.25 2.20 -10.40
C GLU A 171 4.56 0.95 -11.21
N ILE A 172 4.07 0.93 -12.46
CA ILE A 172 4.20 -0.17 -13.41
C ILE A 172 5.67 -0.39 -13.77
N GLY A 173 6.43 0.68 -14.02
CA GLY A 173 7.86 0.56 -14.33
C GLY A 173 8.65 -0.03 -13.17
N SER A 174 8.38 0.41 -11.94
CA SER A 174 9.02 -0.13 -10.73
C SER A 174 8.67 -1.59 -10.51
N ALA A 175 7.39 -1.97 -10.64
CA ALA A 175 6.95 -3.36 -10.56
C ALA A 175 7.60 -4.25 -11.63
N THR A 176 7.75 -3.73 -12.85
CA THR A 176 8.43 -4.42 -13.96
C THR A 176 9.89 -4.69 -13.61
N ALA A 177 10.57 -3.70 -13.05
CA ALA A 177 11.97 -3.79 -12.67
C ALA A 177 12.20 -4.74 -11.49
N MET A 178 11.33 -4.67 -10.48
CA MET A 178 11.30 -5.61 -9.36
C MET A 178 11.13 -7.05 -9.87
N ALA A 179 10.13 -7.29 -10.71
CA ALA A 179 9.86 -8.60 -11.30
C ALA A 179 11.03 -9.12 -12.15
N ALA A 180 11.62 -8.27 -12.99
CA ALA A 180 12.76 -8.66 -13.84
C ALA A 180 13.97 -9.07 -13.00
N GLY A 181 14.35 -8.24 -12.02
CA GLY A 181 15.48 -8.55 -11.13
C GLY A 181 15.25 -9.80 -10.28
N THR A 182 14.04 -9.99 -9.76
CA THR A 182 13.64 -11.20 -9.04
C THR A 182 13.76 -12.47 -9.89
N LEU A 183 13.29 -12.44 -11.13
CA LEU A 183 13.41 -13.59 -12.05
C LEU A 183 14.87 -13.94 -12.33
N VAL A 184 15.76 -12.95 -12.43
CA VAL A 184 17.20 -13.18 -12.63
C VAL A 184 17.83 -13.86 -11.42
N GLU A 185 17.58 -13.37 -10.20
CA GLU A 185 18.12 -14.01 -8.98
C GLU A 185 17.54 -15.43 -8.80
N LEU A 186 16.23 -15.59 -9.03
CA LEU A 186 15.54 -16.89 -8.97
C LEU A 186 16.15 -17.91 -9.96
N ALA A 187 16.58 -17.47 -11.14
CA ALA A 187 17.27 -18.29 -12.13
C ALA A 187 18.77 -18.53 -11.84
N GLY A 188 19.28 -18.05 -10.70
CA GLY A 188 20.69 -18.19 -10.32
C GLY A 188 21.64 -17.18 -10.99
N GLY A 189 21.11 -16.06 -11.47
CA GLY A 189 21.90 -14.95 -11.99
C GLY A 189 22.73 -14.27 -10.88
N THR A 190 23.84 -13.65 -11.25
CA THR A 190 24.67 -12.87 -10.31
C THR A 190 23.99 -11.56 -9.91
N PRO A 191 24.36 -10.93 -8.78
CA PRO A 191 23.90 -9.60 -8.42
C PRO A 191 24.06 -8.58 -9.56
N MET A 192 25.20 -8.58 -10.26
CA MET A 192 25.40 -7.78 -11.46
C MET A 192 24.36 -8.04 -12.58
N LYS A 193 23.91 -9.28 -12.79
CA LYS A 193 22.84 -9.56 -13.77
C LYS A 193 21.48 -9.03 -13.29
N VAL A 194 21.22 -9.07 -11.98
CA VAL A 194 20.01 -8.46 -11.40
C VAL A 194 19.98 -6.96 -11.67
N GLU A 195 21.11 -6.27 -11.45
CA GLU A 195 21.28 -4.86 -11.77
C GLU A 195 20.94 -4.57 -13.24
N ASN A 196 21.52 -5.35 -14.15
CA ASN A 196 21.26 -5.19 -15.58
C ASN A 196 19.77 -5.36 -15.95
N ALA A 197 19.08 -6.35 -15.37
CA ALA A 197 17.65 -6.56 -15.61
C ALA A 197 16.79 -5.37 -15.15
N VAL A 198 17.10 -4.79 -13.98
CA VAL A 198 16.41 -3.60 -13.46
C VAL A 198 16.58 -2.43 -14.42
N GLY A 199 17.81 -2.16 -14.86
CA GLY A 199 18.08 -1.06 -15.80
C GLY A 199 17.41 -1.24 -17.16
N ILE A 200 17.39 -2.46 -17.70
CA ILE A 200 16.71 -2.78 -18.97
C ILE A 200 15.20 -2.59 -18.84
N ALA A 201 14.59 -3.10 -17.77
CA ALA A 201 13.15 -3.00 -17.53
C ALA A 201 12.68 -1.55 -17.35
N LEU A 202 13.41 -0.75 -16.57
CA LEU A 202 13.05 0.65 -16.31
C LEU A 202 13.16 1.52 -17.57
N LYS A 203 14.19 1.31 -18.40
CA LYS A 203 14.36 2.06 -19.66
C LYS A 203 13.15 1.96 -20.58
N ASN A 204 12.51 0.79 -20.63
CA ASN A 204 11.30 0.59 -21.43
C ASN A 204 10.03 1.24 -20.82
N SER A 205 10.13 1.75 -19.60
CA SER A 205 9.02 2.34 -18.84
C SER A 205 9.13 3.86 -18.68
N LEU A 206 10.28 4.46 -18.98
CA LEU A 206 10.49 5.91 -18.87
C LEU A 206 9.54 6.68 -19.80
N GLY A 207 8.96 7.76 -19.28
CA GLY A 207 7.94 8.58 -19.93
C GLY A 207 6.51 8.07 -19.81
N LEU A 208 6.27 6.92 -19.14
CA LEU A 208 4.92 6.36 -19.03
C LEU A 208 4.03 7.21 -18.12
N VAL A 209 3.10 7.95 -18.73
CA VAL A 209 2.14 8.82 -18.03
C VAL A 209 1.12 8.02 -17.21
N CYS A 210 0.65 8.57 -16.10
CA CYS A 210 -0.49 8.05 -15.36
C CYS A 210 -1.67 8.99 -15.61
N ASP A 211 -2.65 8.60 -16.42
CA ASP A 211 -3.91 9.37 -16.44
C ASP A 211 -5.10 8.46 -16.75
N PRO A 212 -5.53 7.68 -15.75
CA PRO A 212 -6.52 6.64 -15.97
C PRO A 212 -7.92 7.23 -16.20
N VAL A 213 -8.72 6.52 -17.00
CA VAL A 213 -10.10 6.91 -17.29
C VAL A 213 -10.89 6.95 -15.98
N ALA A 214 -11.60 8.07 -15.78
CA ALA A 214 -12.34 8.36 -14.55
C ALA A 214 -11.49 8.36 -13.27
N GLY A 215 -10.16 8.42 -13.36
CA GLY A 215 -9.27 8.33 -12.20
C GLY A 215 -9.22 6.93 -11.58
N LEU A 216 -9.75 5.90 -12.23
CA LEU A 216 -9.90 4.56 -11.67
C LEU A 216 -8.75 3.63 -12.05
N VAL A 217 -8.42 2.69 -11.16
CA VAL A 217 -7.41 1.66 -11.39
C VAL A 217 -7.92 0.55 -12.33
N GLU A 218 -8.34 0.92 -13.54
CA GLU A 218 -8.92 0.05 -14.55
C GLU A 218 -8.26 0.28 -15.92
N ILE A 219 -8.54 1.43 -16.54
CA ILE A 219 -8.10 1.75 -17.90
C ILE A 219 -7.06 2.88 -17.83
N PRO A 220 -5.81 2.70 -18.28
CA PRO A 220 -5.24 1.51 -18.95
C PRO A 220 -4.52 0.53 -17.99
N CYS A 221 -4.71 0.66 -16.68
CA CYS A 221 -3.93 -0.03 -15.64
C CYS A 221 -3.89 -1.56 -15.84
N ILE A 222 -5.05 -2.18 -16.12
CA ILE A 222 -5.17 -3.63 -16.31
C ILE A 222 -4.27 -4.10 -17.47
N ILE A 223 -4.43 -3.50 -18.65
CA ILE A 223 -3.64 -3.86 -19.84
C ILE A 223 -2.14 -3.62 -19.64
N ARG A 224 -1.78 -2.54 -18.93
CA ARG A 224 -0.37 -2.26 -18.60
C ARG A 224 0.26 -3.38 -17.78
N ASN A 225 -0.44 -3.91 -16.78
CA ASN A 225 0.04 -5.06 -16.01
C ASN A 225 0.31 -6.28 -16.91
N GLY A 226 -0.64 -6.59 -17.81
CA GLY A 226 -0.51 -7.68 -18.78
C GLY A 226 0.75 -7.59 -19.64
N LEU A 227 0.97 -6.44 -20.28
CA LEU A 227 2.12 -6.24 -21.17
C LEU A 227 3.44 -6.17 -20.40
N HIS A 228 3.45 -5.51 -19.23
CA HIS A 228 4.66 -5.37 -18.44
C HIS A 228 5.10 -6.66 -17.74
N ALA A 229 4.20 -7.63 -17.51
CA ALA A 229 4.59 -8.98 -17.10
C ALA A 229 5.49 -9.65 -18.16
N ILE A 230 5.17 -9.51 -19.45
CA ILE A 230 6.01 -10.01 -20.55
C ILE A 230 7.30 -9.19 -20.64
N THR A 231 7.23 -7.86 -20.51
CA THR A 231 8.43 -7.01 -20.50
C THR A 231 9.40 -7.40 -19.40
N ALA A 232 8.91 -7.72 -18.19
CA ALA A 232 9.75 -8.17 -17.08
C ALA A 232 10.47 -9.49 -17.40
N GLN A 233 9.77 -10.47 -17.99
CA GLN A 233 10.37 -11.73 -18.44
C GLN A 233 11.43 -11.50 -19.51
N ALA A 234 11.13 -10.68 -20.52
CA ALA A 234 12.08 -10.36 -21.58
C ALA A 234 13.34 -9.65 -21.04
N ALA A 235 13.18 -8.70 -20.11
CA ALA A 235 14.31 -8.00 -19.48
C ALA A 235 15.18 -8.96 -18.65
N ALA A 236 14.57 -9.91 -17.94
CA ALA A 236 15.29 -10.94 -17.20
C ALA A 236 16.10 -11.85 -18.14
N ASP A 237 15.48 -12.34 -19.22
CA ASP A 237 16.17 -13.17 -20.22
C ASP A 237 17.32 -12.43 -20.91
N MET A 238 17.14 -11.15 -21.24
CA MET A 238 18.22 -10.31 -21.80
C MET A 238 19.42 -10.22 -20.85
N ALA A 239 19.18 -9.95 -19.56
CA ALA A 239 20.25 -9.88 -18.57
C ALA A 239 20.92 -11.25 -18.33
N LEU A 240 20.14 -12.34 -18.30
CA LEU A 240 20.67 -13.70 -18.18
C LEU A 240 21.54 -14.08 -19.37
N ALA A 241 21.17 -13.64 -20.58
CA ALA A 241 21.95 -13.78 -21.81
C ALA A 241 23.21 -12.90 -21.85
N GLY A 242 23.42 -12.03 -20.85
CA GLY A 242 24.60 -11.18 -20.74
C GLY A 242 24.47 -9.81 -21.40
N ILE A 243 23.26 -9.39 -21.77
CA ILE A 243 23.02 -8.02 -22.23
C ILE A 243 23.13 -7.08 -21.03
N ALA A 244 24.08 -6.16 -21.11
CA ALA A 244 24.32 -5.18 -20.06
C ALA A 244 23.47 -3.92 -20.25
N SER A 245 23.03 -3.35 -19.13
CA SER A 245 22.46 -2.03 -19.04
C SER A 245 23.59 -0.99 -19.11
N VAL A 246 23.90 -0.49 -20.32
CA VAL A 246 25.03 0.45 -20.54
C VAL A 246 24.97 1.67 -19.61
N ILE A 247 23.80 2.29 -19.50
CA ILE A 247 23.54 3.30 -18.45
C ILE A 247 23.22 2.56 -17.14
N PRO A 248 23.95 2.82 -16.04
CA PRO A 248 23.71 2.20 -14.74
C PRO A 248 22.27 2.40 -14.26
N PRO A 249 21.63 1.39 -13.64
CA PRO A 249 20.22 1.52 -13.26
C PRO A 249 19.95 2.62 -12.23
N ASP A 250 20.90 2.93 -11.35
CA ASP A 250 20.75 4.05 -10.41
C ASP A 250 20.56 5.40 -11.12
N GLU A 251 21.25 5.60 -12.25
CA GLU A 251 21.04 6.76 -13.12
C GLU A 251 19.67 6.69 -13.81
N VAL A 252 19.25 5.49 -14.23
CA VAL A 252 17.90 5.29 -14.82
C VAL A 252 16.80 5.62 -13.82
N ILE A 253 16.93 5.21 -12.54
CA ILE A 253 16.00 5.55 -11.46
C ILE A 253 15.98 7.05 -11.22
N HIS A 254 17.14 7.70 -11.25
CA HIS A 254 17.23 9.15 -11.13
C HIS A 254 16.50 9.87 -12.29
N VAL A 255 16.74 9.45 -13.53
CA VAL A 255 16.03 9.97 -14.71
C VAL A 255 14.53 9.72 -14.59
N MET A 256 14.09 8.57 -14.08
CA MET A 256 12.68 8.31 -13.78
C MET A 256 12.11 9.34 -12.80
N HIS A 257 12.86 9.71 -11.76
CA HIS A 257 12.43 10.76 -10.85
C HIS A 257 12.30 12.13 -11.54
N GLU A 258 13.31 12.54 -12.32
CA GLU A 258 13.31 13.82 -13.03
C GLU A 258 12.18 13.92 -14.06
N VAL A 259 11.98 12.86 -14.86
CA VAL A 259 10.86 12.79 -15.83
C VAL A 259 9.52 12.92 -15.11
N GLY A 260 9.36 12.29 -13.95
CA GLY A 260 8.15 12.40 -13.14
C GLY A 260 7.90 13.82 -12.63
N GLN A 261 8.95 14.51 -12.16
CA GLN A 261 8.86 15.89 -11.70
C GLN A 261 8.51 16.88 -12.81
N GLN A 262 9.03 16.65 -14.01
CA GLN A 262 8.78 17.50 -15.18
C GLN A 262 7.48 17.16 -15.91
N MET A 263 6.83 16.04 -15.56
CA MET A 263 5.59 15.61 -16.19
C MET A 263 4.47 16.64 -15.90
N PRO A 264 3.75 17.12 -16.94
CA PRO A 264 2.61 18.00 -16.75
C PRO A 264 1.58 17.41 -15.79
N GLU A 265 0.96 18.23 -14.95
CA GLU A 265 -0.10 17.80 -14.03
C GLU A 265 -1.25 17.10 -14.76
N SER A 266 -1.60 17.55 -15.98
CA SER A 266 -2.61 16.90 -16.83
C SER A 266 -2.27 15.47 -17.28
N LEU A 267 -1.06 14.99 -17.01
CA LEU A 267 -0.58 13.65 -17.32
C LEU A 267 -0.20 12.86 -16.06
N ARG A 268 -0.59 13.37 -14.87
CA ARG A 268 -0.29 12.81 -13.53
C ARG A 268 -1.55 12.60 -12.69
N GLU A 269 -2.22 11.47 -12.89
CA GLU A 269 -3.37 10.92 -12.17
C GLU A 269 -4.52 11.93 -11.91
N THR A 270 -4.60 12.98 -12.71
CA THR A 270 -5.58 14.06 -12.57
C THR A 270 -6.86 13.81 -13.35
N GLY A 271 -6.97 12.77 -14.15
CA GLY A 271 -8.18 12.43 -14.90
C GLY A 271 -8.64 13.50 -15.90
N ILE A 272 -7.77 14.43 -16.31
CA ILE A 272 -8.09 15.57 -17.19
C ILE A 272 -7.43 15.51 -18.58
N GLY A 273 -6.30 14.83 -18.74
CA GLY A 273 -5.53 14.72 -19.98
C GLY A 273 -5.37 13.27 -20.43
N GLY A 274 -4.24 12.90 -21.04
CA GLY A 274 -3.93 11.51 -21.40
C GLY A 274 -5.09 10.72 -22.05
N LEU A 275 -5.34 9.48 -21.57
CA LEU A 275 -6.49 8.68 -22.01
C LEU A 275 -7.81 9.16 -21.40
N ALA A 276 -7.77 9.66 -20.17
CA ALA A 276 -8.95 10.17 -19.47
C ALA A 276 -9.64 11.33 -20.21
N GLY A 277 -8.86 12.20 -20.85
CA GLY A 277 -9.24 13.40 -21.59
C GLY A 277 -9.74 13.14 -23.01
N THR A 278 -9.60 11.91 -23.52
CA THR A 278 -10.14 11.54 -24.83
C THR A 278 -11.67 11.67 -24.85
N PRO A 279 -12.32 11.88 -26.02
CA PRO A 279 -13.78 11.94 -26.09
C PRO A 279 -14.46 10.71 -25.48
N THR A 280 -13.90 9.52 -25.71
CA THR A 280 -14.37 8.26 -25.10
C THR A 280 -14.10 8.23 -23.60
N GLY A 281 -12.89 8.60 -23.14
CA GLY A 281 -12.56 8.66 -21.72
C GLY A 281 -13.48 9.60 -20.94
N GLN A 282 -13.79 10.77 -21.49
CA GLN A 282 -14.73 11.73 -20.89
C GLN A 282 -16.17 11.22 -20.90
N LYS A 283 -16.59 10.52 -21.97
CA LYS A 283 -17.91 9.86 -22.02
C LYS A 283 -18.04 8.80 -20.92
N LEU A 284 -17.04 7.94 -20.78
CA LEU A 284 -16.98 6.90 -19.74
C LEU A 284 -16.94 7.53 -18.34
N LYS A 285 -16.13 8.58 -18.14
CA LYS A 285 -16.08 9.33 -16.89
C LYS A 285 -17.45 9.89 -16.49
N LYS A 286 -18.20 10.48 -17.43
CA LYS A 286 -19.56 11.00 -17.15
C LYS A 286 -20.58 9.92 -16.83
N GLN A 287 -20.38 8.70 -17.34
CA GLN A 287 -21.24 7.56 -17.00
C GLN A 287 -20.99 7.06 -15.57
N ILE A 288 -19.81 7.32 -15.00
CA ILE A 288 -19.40 6.83 -13.68
C ILE A 288 -19.43 7.93 -12.60
N LEU A 289 -18.98 9.14 -12.91
CA LEU A 289 -18.65 10.18 -11.91
C LEU A 289 -19.40 11.50 -12.16
N ASN A 290 -19.84 12.12 -11.05
CA ASN A 290 -20.09 13.55 -10.96
C ASN A 290 -18.82 14.26 -10.41
N GLU A 291 -17.94 14.72 -11.34
CA GLU A 291 -16.75 15.63 -11.33
C GLU A 291 -16.04 16.03 -9.99
N LYS A 292 -14.72 16.33 -9.87
CA LYS A 292 -13.50 16.58 -10.70
C LYS A 292 -12.26 16.26 -9.81
N THR A 293 -10.98 16.48 -10.18
CA THR A 293 -9.79 15.76 -9.64
C THR A 293 -8.55 16.64 -9.27
N SER A 294 -7.75 16.33 -8.23
CA SER A 294 -6.39 16.89 -7.95
C SER A 294 -5.43 16.03 -7.05
N GLY A 295 -4.11 16.11 -7.29
CA GLY A 295 -3.05 15.10 -6.96
C GLY A 295 -2.22 15.19 -5.65
N CYS A 296 -1.21 14.30 -5.52
CA CYS A 296 -0.63 13.73 -4.28
C CYS A 296 0.90 13.92 -4.11
N GLY A 297 1.38 14.03 -2.87
CA GLY A 297 2.80 14.26 -2.50
C GLY A 297 3.58 12.99 -2.12
N PRO A 298 4.91 13.08 -1.86
CA PRO A 298 5.79 11.91 -1.66
C PRO A 298 5.85 11.39 -0.20
N ALA A 299 6.07 10.07 -0.04
CA ALA A 299 6.24 9.35 1.25
C ALA A 299 7.61 8.63 1.34
N LYS A 300 8.03 8.22 2.55
CA LYS A 300 9.29 7.48 2.82
C LYS A 300 9.04 6.00 3.15
N TYR A 301 9.98 5.11 2.78
CA TYR A 301 9.86 3.65 2.92
C TYR A 301 11.07 3.01 3.64
N GLN A 302 10.84 2.00 4.48
CA GLN A 302 11.86 1.37 5.33
C GLN A 302 11.81 -0.16 5.36
N SER A 303 10.67 -0.79 5.08
CA SER A 303 10.47 -2.24 5.18
C SER A 303 10.03 -2.88 3.86
N ALA A 304 10.45 -4.13 3.64
CA ALA A 304 10.03 -4.98 2.53
C ALA A 304 8.51 -5.05 2.36
N TYR A 305 7.77 -5.08 3.48
CA TYR A 305 6.31 -5.19 3.48
C TYR A 305 5.57 -3.91 3.07
N GLU A 306 6.30 -2.80 2.95
CA GLU A 306 5.79 -1.55 2.41
C GLU A 306 5.92 -1.49 0.88
N ILE A 307 6.74 -2.38 0.32
CA ILE A 307 6.96 -2.57 -1.11
C ILE A 307 6.18 -3.79 -1.61
N ILE A 308 6.12 -4.86 -0.82
CA ILE A 308 5.30 -6.04 -1.06
C ILE A 308 4.23 -6.06 0.02
N GLY A 309 3.09 -5.49 -0.32
CA GLY A 309 1.98 -5.30 0.61
C GLY A 309 1.54 -3.83 0.72
N PRO A 310 0.48 -3.56 1.50
CA PRO A 310 -0.26 -4.52 2.32
C PRO A 310 -1.06 -5.54 1.48
N VAL A 311 -1.40 -6.67 2.10
CA VAL A 311 -2.53 -7.47 1.63
C VAL A 311 -3.78 -6.62 1.87
N MET A 312 -4.62 -6.48 0.87
CA MET A 312 -5.77 -5.58 0.98
C MET A 312 -6.89 -5.98 0.03
N VAL A 313 -8.11 -5.54 0.37
CA VAL A 313 -9.21 -5.46 -0.59
C VAL A 313 -9.02 -4.23 -1.48
N GLY A 314 -9.03 -4.43 -2.81
CA GLY A 314 -8.83 -3.39 -3.82
C GLY A 314 -9.90 -2.27 -3.83
N PRO A 315 -9.76 -1.26 -4.72
CA PRO A 315 -8.81 -1.21 -5.84
C PRO A 315 -7.54 -0.39 -5.57
N SER A 316 -7.42 0.33 -4.46
CA SER A 316 -6.36 1.33 -4.25
C SER A 316 -5.80 1.34 -2.84
N SER A 317 -4.49 1.23 -2.68
CA SER A 317 -3.87 1.17 -1.34
C SER A 317 -4.01 2.46 -0.55
N SER A 318 -4.08 3.62 -1.21
CA SER A 318 -4.35 4.90 -0.54
C SER A 318 -5.84 5.12 -0.25
N HIS A 319 -6.70 4.82 -1.22
CA HIS A 319 -8.14 5.12 -1.15
C HIS A 319 -8.97 4.03 -0.45
N THR A 320 -8.44 2.82 -0.34
CA THR A 320 -9.10 1.68 0.32
C THR A 320 -8.35 1.29 1.58
N ALA A 321 -7.11 0.77 1.50
CA ALA A 321 -6.40 0.30 2.69
C ALA A 321 -6.09 1.44 3.68
N GLY A 322 -5.61 2.58 3.17
CA GLY A 322 -5.41 3.79 3.99
C GLY A 322 -6.71 4.30 4.62
N ALA A 323 -7.82 4.30 3.88
CA ALA A 323 -9.12 4.71 4.39
C ALA A 323 -9.67 3.77 5.49
N VAL A 324 -9.55 2.45 5.33
CA VAL A 324 -9.89 1.47 6.38
C VAL A 324 -9.06 1.71 7.64
N ARG A 325 -7.76 1.99 7.50
CA ARG A 325 -6.88 2.28 8.63
C ARG A 325 -7.27 3.56 9.36
N ILE A 326 -7.60 4.64 8.64
CA ILE A 326 -8.08 5.88 9.24
C ILE A 326 -9.38 5.65 10.03
N GLY A 327 -10.35 4.93 9.45
CA GLY A 327 -11.58 4.59 10.15
C GLY A 327 -11.34 3.74 11.40
N ASN A 328 -10.44 2.76 11.33
CA ASN A 328 -10.07 1.92 12.48
C ASN A 328 -9.41 2.71 13.60
N ILE A 329 -8.52 3.65 13.27
CA ILE A 329 -7.92 4.53 14.27
C ILE A 329 -9.02 5.34 14.97
N ALA A 330 -9.96 5.92 14.22
CA ALA A 330 -11.08 6.66 14.80
C ALA A 330 -11.96 5.78 15.71
N ARG A 331 -12.22 4.53 15.29
CA ARG A 331 -12.96 3.54 16.08
C ARG A 331 -12.27 3.19 17.39
N GLN A 332 -10.96 2.91 17.34
CA GLN A 332 -10.17 2.61 18.53
C GLN A 332 -10.15 3.80 19.49
N LEU A 333 -9.93 5.01 18.97
CA LEU A 333 -9.96 6.26 19.75
C LEU A 333 -11.32 6.57 20.38
N LEU A 334 -12.42 6.19 19.72
CA LEU A 334 -13.77 6.30 20.30
C LEU A 334 -13.93 5.35 21.50
N ASN A 335 -13.34 4.14 21.41
CA ASN A 335 -13.34 3.12 22.46
C ASN A 335 -14.76 2.65 22.89
N GLU A 336 -15.76 2.82 22.01
CA GLU A 336 -17.12 2.29 22.14
C GLU A 336 -17.76 2.13 20.76
N ASN A 337 -18.94 1.48 20.69
CA ASN A 337 -19.69 1.30 19.44
C ASN A 337 -20.19 2.63 18.87
N PRO A 338 -19.82 2.97 17.63
CA PRO A 338 -20.30 4.19 17.00
C PRO A 338 -21.78 4.04 16.64
N VAL A 339 -22.53 5.12 16.87
CA VAL A 339 -23.94 5.26 16.47
C VAL A 339 -24.09 6.26 15.33
N TYR A 340 -23.14 7.19 15.19
CA TYR A 340 -23.11 8.17 14.11
C TYR A 340 -21.68 8.43 13.63
N ALA A 341 -21.48 8.52 12.31
CA ALA A 341 -20.21 8.85 11.68
C ALA A 341 -20.37 9.95 10.63
N LYS A 342 -19.61 11.04 10.75
CA LYS A 342 -19.52 12.07 9.72
C LYS A 342 -18.12 12.08 9.13
N PHE A 343 -18.05 11.98 7.81
CA PHE A 343 -16.80 12.04 7.06
C PHE A 343 -16.78 13.33 6.23
N SER A 344 -15.86 14.24 6.55
CA SER A 344 -15.58 15.41 5.71
C SER A 344 -14.34 15.12 4.87
N LEU A 345 -14.51 14.94 3.57
CA LEU A 345 -13.46 14.54 2.64
C LEU A 345 -12.84 15.77 1.97
N MET A 346 -11.52 15.77 1.79
CA MET A 346 -10.77 16.77 1.03
C MET A 346 -10.13 16.14 -0.21
N GLY A 347 -9.80 16.96 -1.23
CA GLY A 347 -8.98 16.56 -2.38
C GLY A 347 -9.46 15.29 -3.09
N SER A 348 -8.51 14.43 -3.48
CA SER A 348 -8.79 13.17 -4.19
C SER A 348 -9.78 12.25 -3.46
N PHE A 349 -9.80 12.25 -2.11
CA PHE A 349 -10.82 11.54 -1.35
C PHE A 349 -12.22 12.10 -1.67
N ALA A 350 -12.43 13.42 -1.57
CA ALA A 350 -13.74 14.03 -1.85
C ALA A 350 -14.25 13.78 -3.27
N GLU A 351 -13.32 13.56 -4.19
CA GLU A 351 -13.55 13.52 -5.62
C GLU A 351 -13.86 12.12 -6.12
N THR A 352 -13.14 11.12 -5.62
CA THR A 352 -13.19 9.75 -6.13
C THR A 352 -13.77 8.74 -5.15
N TYR A 353 -14.24 9.19 -3.97
CA TYR A 353 -14.60 8.29 -2.86
C TYR A 353 -15.55 7.15 -3.22
N GLN A 354 -16.53 7.36 -4.09
CA GLN A 354 -17.44 6.29 -4.51
C GLN A 354 -16.79 5.32 -5.49
N GLY A 355 -16.01 5.82 -6.44
CA GLY A 355 -15.36 5.02 -7.49
C GLY A 355 -14.27 4.11 -6.93
N HIS A 356 -13.42 4.63 -6.05
CA HIS A 356 -12.39 3.84 -5.35
C HIS A 356 -12.90 3.08 -4.13
N GLY A 357 -14.19 3.23 -3.78
CA GLY A 357 -14.74 2.61 -2.57
C GLY A 357 -14.16 3.17 -1.27
N THR A 358 -13.68 4.42 -1.25
CA THR A 358 -13.25 5.12 -0.03
C THR A 358 -14.40 5.33 0.94
N ASP A 359 -15.64 5.52 0.45
CA ASP A 359 -16.83 5.52 1.32
C ASP A 359 -16.97 4.19 2.07
N LEU A 360 -16.91 3.08 1.33
CA LEU A 360 -16.98 1.73 1.88
C LEU A 360 -15.82 1.46 2.84
N ALA A 361 -14.60 1.84 2.46
CA ALA A 361 -13.41 1.65 3.26
C ALA A 361 -13.43 2.42 4.59
N LEU A 362 -13.85 3.69 4.58
CA LEU A 362 -13.99 4.49 5.79
C LEU A 362 -15.05 3.88 6.72
N LEU A 363 -16.18 3.44 6.16
CA LEU A 363 -17.23 2.73 6.91
C LEU A 363 -16.71 1.42 7.50
N ALA A 364 -16.05 0.57 6.71
CA ALA A 364 -15.39 -0.65 7.16
C ALA A 364 -14.48 -0.37 8.35
N GLY A 365 -13.64 0.66 8.24
CA GLY A 365 -12.73 1.04 9.31
C GLY A 365 -13.45 1.41 10.60
N VAL A 366 -14.49 2.25 10.55
CA VAL A 366 -15.22 2.63 11.76
C VAL A 366 -16.05 1.47 12.34
N LEU A 367 -16.41 0.49 11.51
CA LEU A 367 -17.05 -0.76 11.93
C LEU A 367 -16.06 -1.77 12.53
N GLY A 368 -14.75 -1.56 12.36
CA GLY A 368 -13.69 -2.41 12.92
C GLY A 368 -13.20 -3.51 11.97
N LEU A 369 -13.53 -3.45 10.68
CA LEU A 369 -13.02 -4.39 9.67
C LEU A 369 -11.55 -4.10 9.37
N SER A 370 -10.75 -5.15 9.13
CA SER A 370 -9.35 -5.00 8.73
C SER A 370 -9.19 -4.68 7.24
N THR A 371 -8.00 -4.28 6.80
CA THR A 371 -7.70 -4.00 5.38
C THR A 371 -7.86 -5.23 4.46
N MET A 372 -7.80 -6.43 5.03
CA MET A 372 -7.93 -7.71 4.30
C MET A 372 -9.34 -8.28 4.31
N ASP A 373 -10.29 -7.62 4.98
CA ASP A 373 -11.61 -8.16 5.25
C ASP A 373 -12.50 -8.13 4.01
N ASP A 374 -13.00 -9.29 3.59
CA ASP A 374 -13.86 -9.43 2.41
C ASP A 374 -15.24 -8.76 2.59
N GLY A 375 -15.57 -8.31 3.81
CA GLY A 375 -16.75 -7.50 4.11
C GLY A 375 -16.64 -6.03 3.67
N ILE A 376 -15.44 -5.52 3.32
CA ILE A 376 -15.27 -4.12 2.91
C ILE A 376 -16.25 -3.68 1.80
N PRO A 377 -16.46 -4.45 0.71
CA PRO A 377 -17.40 -4.08 -0.34
C PRO A 377 -18.86 -3.94 0.15
N ASN A 378 -19.22 -4.61 1.25
CA ASN A 378 -20.56 -4.66 1.84
C ASN A 378 -20.70 -3.77 3.09
N SER A 379 -19.81 -2.78 3.26
CA SER A 379 -19.76 -1.98 4.50
C SER A 379 -21.02 -1.15 4.76
N LYS A 380 -21.82 -0.86 3.73
CA LYS A 380 -23.09 -0.12 3.90
C LYS A 380 -24.15 -1.01 4.53
N GLU A 381 -24.27 -2.23 4.05
CA GLU A 381 -25.15 -3.25 4.61
C GLU A 381 -24.75 -3.56 6.06
N ILE A 382 -23.44 -3.74 6.32
CA ILE A 382 -22.93 -3.96 7.68
C ILE A 382 -23.22 -2.76 8.58
N ALA A 383 -23.09 -1.52 8.09
CA ALA A 383 -23.44 -0.32 8.85
C ALA A 383 -24.92 -0.29 9.23
N GLU A 384 -25.81 -0.61 8.30
CA GLU A 384 -27.26 -0.69 8.53
C GLU A 384 -27.61 -1.76 9.56
N GLU A 385 -27.03 -2.96 9.44
CA GLU A 385 -27.21 -4.07 10.39
C GLU A 385 -26.75 -3.70 11.82
N ASN A 386 -25.70 -2.88 11.93
CA ASN A 386 -25.17 -2.40 13.20
C ASN A 386 -25.84 -1.10 13.69
N GLY A 387 -26.82 -0.56 12.96
CA GLY A 387 -27.53 0.67 13.32
C GLY A 387 -26.67 1.94 13.24
N LEU A 388 -25.54 1.90 12.53
CA LEU A 388 -24.64 3.05 12.36
C LEU A 388 -25.22 4.02 11.32
N GLN A 389 -25.59 5.21 11.77
CA GLN A 389 -25.95 6.31 10.88
C GLN A 389 -24.68 7.00 10.35
N TYR A 390 -24.69 7.46 9.10
CA TYR A 390 -23.50 8.12 8.55
C TYR A 390 -23.81 9.18 7.49
N GLU A 391 -22.91 10.14 7.35
CA GLU A 391 -22.93 11.13 6.27
C GLU A 391 -21.54 11.38 5.68
N PHE A 392 -21.50 11.66 4.38
CA PHE A 392 -20.29 12.07 3.65
C PHE A 392 -20.48 13.49 3.13
N THR A 393 -19.51 14.35 3.43
CA THR A 393 -19.49 15.74 2.97
C THR A 393 -18.15 16.06 2.32
N LYS A 394 -18.13 17.01 1.37
CA LYS A 394 -16.90 17.49 0.74
C LYS A 394 -16.52 18.83 1.38
N ARG A 395 -15.27 18.97 1.82
CA ARG A 395 -14.78 20.17 2.51
C ARG A 395 -13.30 20.40 2.24
N VAL A 396 -12.89 21.67 2.09
CA VAL A 396 -11.48 22.07 2.14
C VAL A 396 -11.06 22.14 3.61
N LEU A 397 -10.15 21.25 4.02
CA LEU A 397 -9.72 21.10 5.42
C LEU A 397 -8.42 21.85 5.73
N GLY A 398 -7.84 22.58 4.77
CA GLY A 398 -6.59 23.32 4.92
C GLY A 398 -5.53 22.82 3.95
N SER A 399 -4.26 23.07 4.29
CA SER A 399 -3.11 22.66 3.48
C SER A 399 -2.59 21.28 3.92
N TYR A 400 -3.41 20.26 3.70
CA TYR A 400 -3.05 18.86 3.97
C TYR A 400 -2.88 18.06 2.69
N HIS A 401 -2.49 16.79 2.83
CA HIS A 401 -2.43 15.84 1.74
C HIS A 401 -3.79 15.75 0.99
N PRO A 402 -3.87 15.49 -0.33
CA PRO A 402 -5.18 15.39 -1.00
C PRO A 402 -6.05 14.23 -0.49
N ASN A 403 -5.45 13.20 0.11
CA ASN A 403 -6.16 12.04 0.66
C ASN A 403 -6.42 12.24 2.16
N THR A 404 -7.02 13.37 2.53
CA THR A 404 -7.33 13.71 3.93
C THR A 404 -8.82 13.64 4.20
N VAL A 405 -9.16 13.16 5.39
CA VAL A 405 -10.52 13.13 5.92
C VAL A 405 -10.53 13.59 7.36
N LEU A 406 -11.55 14.37 7.71
CA LEU A 406 -11.97 14.58 9.10
C LEU A 406 -13.08 13.57 9.40
N VAL A 407 -12.82 12.68 10.36
CA VAL A 407 -13.78 11.71 10.89
C VAL A 407 -14.31 12.25 12.21
N GLU A 408 -15.60 12.55 12.27
CA GLU A 408 -16.31 12.83 13.51
C GLU A 408 -17.14 11.60 13.86
N LEU A 409 -16.71 10.87 14.89
CA LEU A 409 -17.30 9.59 15.27
C LEU A 409 -17.95 9.70 16.64
N THR A 410 -19.26 9.45 16.71
CA THR A 410 -20.07 9.57 17.91
C THR A 410 -20.53 8.19 18.34
N GLY A 411 -20.28 7.84 19.60
CA GLY A 411 -20.88 6.70 20.27
C GLY A 411 -21.98 7.13 21.24
N PHE A 412 -22.31 6.28 22.21
CA PHE A 412 -23.37 6.56 23.18
C PHE A 412 -22.97 7.60 24.23
N THR A 413 -21.69 7.65 24.60
CA THR A 413 -21.22 8.46 25.73
C THR A 413 -20.42 9.67 25.28
N ARG A 414 -19.86 9.64 24.07
CA ARG A 414 -18.91 10.66 23.62
C ARG A 414 -18.83 10.79 22.10
N THR A 415 -18.07 11.80 21.67
CA THR A 415 -17.66 12.00 20.28
C THR A 415 -16.16 12.20 20.22
N VAL A 416 -15.53 11.70 19.17
CA VAL A 416 -14.12 11.97 18.86
C VAL A 416 -14.00 12.59 17.47
N LYS A 417 -13.00 13.46 17.29
CA LYS A 417 -12.66 14.04 16.00
C LYS A 417 -11.23 13.65 15.61
N VAL A 418 -11.08 13.07 14.43
CA VAL A 418 -9.77 12.63 13.91
C VAL A 418 -9.56 13.21 12.52
N LEU A 419 -8.55 14.06 12.38
CA LEU A 419 -8.09 14.52 11.07
C LEU A 419 -6.90 13.66 10.66
N ALA A 420 -7.02 12.91 9.56
CA ALA A 420 -5.97 12.01 9.13
C ALA A 420 -5.80 12.00 7.61
N SER A 421 -4.60 11.66 7.18
CA SER A 421 -4.21 11.60 5.77
C SER A 421 -3.70 10.21 5.40
N SER A 422 -4.09 9.70 4.24
CA SER A 422 -3.40 8.55 3.64
C SER A 422 -2.23 9.03 2.78
N LEU A 423 -1.02 8.58 3.09
CA LEU A 423 0.23 9.07 2.48
C LEU A 423 0.68 8.24 1.25
N GLY A 424 -0.08 7.21 0.87
CA GLY A 424 0.29 6.25 -0.17
C GLY A 424 0.85 4.93 0.39
N GLY A 425 0.79 3.86 -0.40
CA GLY A 425 1.24 2.53 0.02
C GLY A 425 0.46 1.93 1.22
N GLY A 426 -0.77 2.39 1.48
CA GLY A 426 -1.55 1.99 2.67
C GLY A 426 -1.12 2.67 3.98
N LYS A 427 -0.13 3.57 3.94
CA LYS A 427 0.30 4.34 5.11
C LYS A 427 -0.67 5.47 5.43
N VAL A 428 -0.80 5.78 6.71
CA VAL A 428 -1.66 6.84 7.23
C VAL A 428 -0.94 7.64 8.30
N GLU A 429 -1.32 8.89 8.45
CA GLU A 429 -0.86 9.74 9.54
C GLU A 429 -2.05 10.56 10.05
N VAL A 430 -2.37 10.38 11.33
CA VAL A 430 -3.22 11.31 12.08
C VAL A 430 -2.48 12.63 12.18
N GLN A 431 -3.14 13.74 11.89
CA GLN A 431 -2.60 15.09 11.99
C GLN A 431 -3.17 15.82 13.21
N GLU A 432 -4.44 15.57 13.53
CA GLU A 432 -5.12 16.15 14.67
C GLU A 432 -6.05 15.12 15.33
N PHE A 433 -6.14 15.19 16.66
CA PHE A 433 -7.08 14.41 17.46
C PHE A 433 -7.73 15.33 18.50
N ASP A 434 -9.07 15.41 18.49
CA ASP A 434 -9.86 16.31 19.33
C ASP A 434 -9.31 17.75 19.37
N GLU A 435 -8.99 18.27 18.18
CA GLU A 435 -8.50 19.65 17.96
C GLU A 435 -7.08 19.91 18.48
N TYR A 436 -6.38 18.88 18.98
CA TYR A 436 -4.96 18.93 19.30
C TYR A 436 -4.09 18.40 18.17
N PRO A 437 -2.94 19.05 17.86
CA PRO A 437 -2.06 18.67 16.77
C PRO A 437 -1.19 17.46 17.13
N PHE A 438 -1.75 16.26 16.98
CA PHE A 438 -1.05 15.01 17.23
C PHE A 438 -0.71 14.26 15.95
N LYS A 439 0.58 13.95 15.77
CA LYS A 439 1.09 13.16 14.65
C LYS A 439 1.42 11.73 15.03
N PHE A 440 0.71 10.75 14.49
CA PHE A 440 1.02 9.33 14.69
C PHE A 440 0.32 8.47 13.61
N SER A 441 0.82 7.27 13.35
CA SER A 441 0.27 6.37 12.32
C SER A 441 -0.49 5.16 12.89
N GLY A 442 -0.19 4.76 14.13
CA GLY A 442 -0.67 3.51 14.71
C GLY A 442 0.06 2.26 14.18
N GLU A 443 1.08 2.40 13.33
CA GLU A 443 1.93 1.27 12.90
C GLU A 443 2.75 0.71 14.07
N ARG A 444 3.21 1.60 14.95
CA ARG A 444 3.68 1.23 16.29
C ARG A 444 2.50 1.25 17.27
N PRO A 445 2.44 0.31 18.23
CA PRO A 445 1.51 0.39 19.35
C PRO A 445 1.55 1.79 19.98
N THR A 446 0.43 2.49 19.91
CA THR A 446 0.31 3.89 20.33
C THR A 446 -0.66 3.98 21.49
N LEU A 447 -0.15 4.29 22.68
CA LEU A 447 -0.97 4.62 23.84
C LEU A 447 -1.47 6.05 23.71
N VAL A 448 -2.79 6.24 23.76
CA VAL A 448 -3.44 7.55 23.81
C VAL A 448 -4.11 7.68 25.17
N ILE A 449 -3.58 8.60 25.98
CA ILE A 449 -3.90 8.73 27.40
C ILE A 449 -4.54 10.09 27.61
N ARG A 450 -5.78 10.10 28.11
CA ARG A 450 -6.44 11.32 28.57
C ARG A 450 -6.28 11.44 30.06
N HIS A 451 -5.81 12.59 30.50
CA HIS A 451 -5.56 12.85 31.90
C HIS A 451 -5.76 14.33 32.22
N SER A 452 -5.78 14.65 33.51
CA SER A 452 -5.63 16.02 33.98
C SER A 452 -4.15 16.41 34.04
N ASP A 453 -3.81 17.60 33.57
CA ASP A 453 -2.46 18.15 33.68
C ASP A 453 -2.10 18.35 35.15
N GLN A 454 -1.18 17.55 35.67
CA GLN A 454 -0.68 17.66 37.03
C GLN A 454 0.82 17.39 37.06
N LYS A 455 1.51 17.97 38.05
CA LYS A 455 2.94 17.74 38.24
C LYS A 455 3.18 16.25 38.52
N GLY A 456 4.02 15.62 37.71
CA GLY A 456 4.48 14.24 37.91
C GLY A 456 3.87 13.21 36.95
N VAL A 457 2.70 13.49 36.35
CA VAL A 457 1.96 12.49 35.54
C VAL A 457 2.80 11.90 34.41
N ILE A 458 3.51 12.75 33.64
CA ILE A 458 4.36 12.28 32.54
C ILE A 458 5.56 11.47 33.05
N ALA A 459 6.14 11.89 34.18
CA ALA A 459 7.27 11.19 34.79
C ALA A 459 6.85 9.80 35.30
N GLU A 460 5.73 9.71 36.02
CA GLU A 460 5.14 8.46 36.50
C GLU A 460 4.82 7.51 35.35
N LEU A 461 4.21 8.02 34.27
CA LEU A 461 3.93 7.24 33.07
C LEU A 461 5.21 6.65 32.48
N SER A 462 6.24 7.47 32.28
CA SER A 462 7.51 7.02 31.72
C SER A 462 8.23 6.01 32.62
N GLU A 463 8.16 6.19 33.93
CA GLU A 463 8.76 5.31 34.93
C GLU A 463 8.10 3.92 34.92
N ILE A 464 6.76 3.86 34.89
CA ILE A 464 6.05 2.58 34.82
C ILE A 464 6.38 1.84 33.53
N LEU A 465 6.40 2.55 32.39
CA LEU A 465 6.75 1.94 31.10
C LEU A 465 8.18 1.37 31.13
N TYR A 466 9.14 2.14 31.66
CA TYR A 466 10.52 1.69 31.85
C TYR A 466 10.62 0.46 32.75
N GLN A 467 9.97 0.46 33.93
CA GLN A 467 9.98 -0.66 34.87
C GLN A 467 9.38 -1.94 34.28
N LYS A 468 8.48 -1.80 33.30
CA LYS A 468 7.89 -2.92 32.56
C LYS A 468 8.70 -3.32 31.33
N GLY A 469 9.83 -2.68 31.08
CA GLY A 469 10.74 -3.00 29.98
C GLY A 469 10.28 -2.49 28.62
N PHE A 470 9.37 -1.51 28.56
CA PHE A 470 8.94 -0.90 27.31
C PHE A 470 9.87 0.24 26.91
N ASN A 471 10.32 0.22 25.66
CA ASN A 471 11.00 1.37 25.06
C ASN A 471 9.98 2.36 24.48
N ILE A 472 10.16 3.65 24.73
CA ILE A 472 9.31 4.72 24.22
C ILE A 472 10.00 5.32 23.00
N ALA A 473 9.46 5.05 21.81
CA ALA A 473 9.98 5.58 20.55
C ALA A 473 9.66 7.07 20.39
N ARG A 474 8.46 7.47 20.81
CA ARG A 474 8.00 8.87 20.75
C ARG A 474 6.99 9.15 21.85
N MET A 475 7.06 10.34 22.44
CA MET A 475 6.07 10.84 23.38
C MET A 475 5.70 12.28 23.01
N ALA A 476 4.42 12.62 23.07
CA ALA A 476 3.90 13.97 22.87
C ALA A 476 2.77 14.23 23.86
N ASN A 477 2.69 15.44 24.41
CA ASN A 477 1.64 15.84 25.34
C ASN A 477 1.10 17.22 24.97
N GLU A 478 -0.21 17.34 24.84
CA GLU A 478 -0.92 18.60 24.63
C GLU A 478 -1.94 18.83 25.72
N ARG A 479 -2.14 20.10 26.12
CA ARG A 479 -3.07 20.48 27.17
C ARG A 479 -3.90 21.70 26.78
N SER A 480 -5.16 21.70 27.21
CA SER A 480 -6.08 22.84 27.03
C SER A 480 -5.59 24.10 27.73
N LYS A 481 -5.12 23.96 28.98
CA LYS A 481 -4.59 25.01 29.84
C LYS A 481 -3.82 24.38 31.00
N ILE A 482 -3.10 25.21 31.77
CA ILE A 482 -2.45 24.77 33.02
C ILE A 482 -3.50 24.14 33.94
N ASN A 483 -3.22 22.93 34.42
CA ASN A 483 -4.13 22.13 35.26
C ASN A 483 -5.47 21.76 34.58
N GLY A 484 -5.56 21.85 33.26
CA GLY A 484 -6.73 21.46 32.47
C GLY A 484 -6.66 20.02 31.98
N ALA A 485 -7.62 19.65 31.12
CA ALA A 485 -7.57 18.39 30.39
C ALA A 485 -6.36 18.37 29.45
N ALA A 486 -5.70 17.21 29.39
CA ALA A 486 -4.52 16.93 28.58
C ALA A 486 -4.63 15.56 27.92
N ILE A 487 -3.90 15.42 26.82
CA ILE A 487 -3.75 14.16 26.10
C ILE A 487 -2.25 13.91 25.96
N THR A 488 -1.82 12.72 26.35
CA THR A 488 -0.47 12.22 26.10
C THR A 488 -0.53 11.04 25.13
N ILE A 489 0.31 11.08 24.10
CA ILE A 489 0.53 9.99 23.17
C ILE A 489 1.91 9.39 23.41
N CYS A 490 1.98 8.07 23.52
CA CYS A 490 3.24 7.30 23.61
C CYS A 490 3.26 6.20 22.56
N GLU A 491 4.18 6.30 21.61
CA GLU A 491 4.49 5.23 20.66
C GLU A 491 5.59 4.36 21.26
N ILE A 492 5.34 3.06 21.34
CA ILE A 492 6.28 2.10 21.93
C ILE A 492 6.64 0.99 20.93
N ASP A 493 7.81 0.36 21.11
CA ASP A 493 8.34 -0.59 20.13
C ASP A 493 7.75 -1.99 20.22
N ASN A 494 7.21 -2.38 21.38
CA ASN A 494 6.74 -3.72 21.66
C ASN A 494 5.21 -3.79 21.74
N THR A 495 4.65 -4.97 21.45
CA THR A 495 3.23 -5.26 21.68
C THR A 495 2.86 -5.10 23.15
N ILE A 496 1.72 -4.45 23.39
CA ILE A 496 1.22 -4.18 24.74
C ILE A 496 0.25 -5.28 25.16
N GLU A 497 0.50 -5.90 26.30
CA GLU A 497 -0.48 -6.76 26.95
C GLU A 497 -1.56 -5.91 27.66
N GLY A 498 -2.82 -6.36 27.63
CA GLY A 498 -3.94 -5.65 28.27
C GLY A 498 -3.79 -5.42 29.79
N THR A 499 -2.89 -6.18 30.44
CA THR A 499 -2.51 -6.02 31.84
C THR A 499 -1.81 -4.68 32.12
N LEU A 500 -1.08 -4.12 31.14
CA LEU A 500 -0.39 -2.84 31.26
C LEU A 500 -1.37 -1.66 31.34
N LEU A 501 -2.41 -1.67 30.50
CA LEU A 501 -3.42 -0.60 30.46
C LEU A 501 -4.13 -0.48 31.82
N SER A 502 -4.50 -1.63 32.39
CA SER A 502 -5.15 -1.72 33.70
C SER A 502 -4.24 -1.24 34.82
N LEU A 503 -2.93 -1.56 34.74
CA LEU A 503 -1.93 -1.10 35.70
C LEU A 503 -1.77 0.41 35.65
N LEU A 504 -1.56 0.99 34.47
CA LEU A 504 -1.35 2.43 34.31
C LEU A 504 -2.54 3.23 34.89
N LYS A 505 -3.77 2.79 34.63
CA LYS A 505 -4.97 3.43 35.18
C LYS A 505 -5.07 3.31 36.70
N ARG A 506 -4.54 2.24 37.28
CA ARG A 506 -4.53 2.03 38.74
C ARG A 506 -3.46 2.87 39.45
N GLU A 507 -2.27 2.91 38.88
CA GLU A 507 -1.10 3.55 39.52
C GLU A 507 -1.07 5.07 39.29
N ILE A 508 -1.76 5.58 38.26
CA ILE A 508 -1.84 7.02 37.96
C ILE A 508 -3.31 7.47 38.00
N PRO A 509 -3.83 7.88 39.18
CA PRO A 509 -5.27 8.19 39.36
C PRO A 509 -5.78 9.38 38.55
N THR A 510 -4.88 10.21 38.02
CA THR A 510 -5.21 11.38 37.20
C THR A 510 -5.53 11.02 35.75
N ILE A 511 -5.33 9.75 35.37
CA ILE A 511 -5.69 9.23 34.06
C ILE A 511 -7.18 8.90 34.04
N ASP A 512 -7.91 9.61 33.19
CA ASP A 512 -9.33 9.39 32.95
C ASP A 512 -9.52 8.17 32.03
N GLU A 513 -8.68 8.07 30.99
CA GLU A 513 -8.77 7.07 29.94
C GLU A 513 -7.40 6.70 29.35
N ILE A 514 -7.26 5.43 28.99
CA ILE A 514 -6.15 4.94 28.16
C ILE A 514 -6.73 4.09 27.03
N VAL A 515 -6.35 4.42 25.81
CA VAL A 515 -6.66 3.66 24.61
C VAL A 515 -5.37 3.18 23.97
N LEU A 516 -5.35 1.94 23.52
CA LEU A 516 -4.30 1.43 22.64
C LEU A 516 -4.78 1.56 21.19
N VAL A 517 -4.04 2.31 20.38
CA VAL A 517 -4.25 2.41 18.94
C VAL A 517 -3.17 1.62 18.22
N GLN A 518 -3.60 0.67 17.38
CA GLN A 518 -2.74 -0.10 16.51
C GLN A 518 -3.46 -0.43 15.20
N THR A 519 -2.82 -0.12 14.07
CA THR A 519 -3.32 -0.50 12.74
C THR A 519 -2.75 -1.86 12.35
N MET A 520 -3.62 -2.81 11.97
CA MET A 520 -3.21 -4.07 11.36
C MET A 520 -3.11 -3.95 9.83
#